data_AF-A0A412VDE2-F1
#
_entry.id   AF-A0A412VDE2-F1
#
_cell.length_a   1.000
_cell.length_b   1.000
_cell.length_c   1.000
_cell.angle_alpha   90.00
_cell.angle_beta   90.00
_cell.angle_gamma   90.00
#
_symmetry.space_group_name_H-M   'P 1'
#
loop_
_entity.id
_entity.type
_entity.pdbx_description
1 polymer ?
#
loop_
_entity_poly.entity_id
_entity_poly.type
_entity_poly.pdbx_seq_one_letter_code
_entity_poly.pdbx_strand_id
1 'polypeptide(L)'
;MSNRKDICISIEYFQYLESINAMYEGYVKGLGYAYVEYVNLNTPGFFHSDTISINYNIFCCNPIPLQRVDTSKEAISRSLKFFFVLDARKQIDDKQGSVVSNEVLSNDNYYKNAQKYINKGIPYKFGGMDSTGMDCSGFVSVALNLPSKSRWTTGSKVKPAADLEEIEIKTSSYEEFIQCLQEGDILLWEEKGHVAFYAGNKSLIHASRSRGIAKTNDLVLWWLPNKGYPNKVYRQIKK
;
A
#
# COMPACT_ATOMS: atom_id res chain seq x y z
N MET A 1 8.42 24.21 9.67
CA MET A 1 7.54 23.07 10.03
C MET A 1 6.38 22.82 9.04
N SER A 2 6.26 23.52 7.91
CA SER A 2 5.01 23.58 7.12
C SER A 2 4.94 22.76 5.81
N ASN A 3 5.73 21.69 5.65
CA ASN A 3 5.68 20.90 4.39
C ASN A 3 5.83 19.38 4.58
N ARG A 4 5.50 18.87 5.79
CA ARG A 4 5.56 17.43 6.05
C ARG A 4 4.29 16.75 5.54
N LYS A 5 4.44 15.66 4.80
CA LYS A 5 3.33 14.84 4.33
C LYS A 5 2.71 14.11 5.52
N ASP A 6 1.40 14.25 5.70
CA ASP A 6 0.63 13.53 6.73
C ASP A 6 0.32 12.08 6.34
N ILE A 7 1.33 11.36 5.90
CA ILE A 7 1.29 9.92 5.63
C ILE A 7 2.19 9.20 6.64
N CYS A 8 1.79 8.02 7.08
CA CYS A 8 2.51 7.24 8.08
C CYS A 8 2.54 5.77 7.65
N ILE A 9 3.72 5.15 7.70
CA ILE A 9 3.96 3.73 7.43
C ILE A 9 4.51 3.00 8.66
N SER A 10 4.44 1.66 8.67
CA SER A 10 5.06 0.85 9.73
C SER A 10 6.59 0.83 9.62
N ILE A 11 7.27 0.52 10.73
CA ILE A 11 8.73 0.42 10.74
C ILE A 11 9.23 -0.74 9.86
N GLU A 12 8.49 -1.83 9.81
CA GLU A 12 8.78 -3.01 8.99
C GLU A 12 8.67 -2.69 7.49
N TYR A 13 7.65 -1.91 7.10
CA TYR A 13 7.51 -1.47 5.71
C TYR A 13 8.60 -0.48 5.33
N PHE A 14 9.00 0.41 6.25
CA PHE A 14 10.12 1.32 6.03
C PHE A 14 11.45 0.57 5.82
N GLN A 15 11.75 -0.42 6.66
CA GLN A 15 12.93 -1.28 6.50
C GLN A 15 12.92 -2.05 5.18
N TYR A 16 11.75 -2.49 4.71
CA TYR A 16 11.63 -3.10 3.40
C TYR A 16 11.96 -2.11 2.28
N LEU A 17 11.46 -0.87 2.34
CA LEU A 17 11.79 0.16 1.36
C LEU A 17 13.30 0.44 1.31
N GLU A 18 13.97 0.48 2.47
CA GLU A 18 15.43 0.58 2.54
C GLU A 18 16.13 -0.62 1.89
N SER A 19 15.61 -1.85 2.10
CA SER A 19 16.18 -3.07 1.52
C SER A 19 16.16 -3.13 -0.01
N ILE A 20 15.20 -2.44 -0.63
CA ILE A 20 15.05 -2.34 -2.09
C ILE A 20 15.56 -0.99 -2.64
N ASN A 21 16.26 -0.21 -1.81
CA ASN A 21 16.78 1.11 -2.16
C ASN A 21 15.69 2.09 -2.66
N ALA A 22 14.47 1.95 -2.15
CA ALA A 22 13.33 2.81 -2.44
C ALA A 22 13.23 3.91 -1.39
N MET A 23 13.28 5.16 -1.83
CA MET A 23 13.22 6.33 -0.95
C MET A 23 11.77 6.61 -0.52
N TYR A 24 11.60 7.01 0.74
CA TYR A 24 10.32 7.34 1.35
C TYR A 24 10.36 8.69 2.07
N GLU A 25 9.27 9.44 1.94
CA GLU A 25 9.08 10.72 2.63
C GLU A 25 7.72 10.72 3.33
N GLY A 26 7.73 10.74 4.67
CA GLY A 26 6.53 10.65 5.49
C GLY A 26 6.85 10.15 6.90
N TYR A 27 5.85 10.04 7.76
CA TYR A 27 6.02 9.47 9.10
C TYR A 27 6.31 7.97 9.03
N VAL A 28 7.16 7.50 9.96
CA VAL A 28 7.42 6.09 10.22
C VAL A 28 7.02 5.83 11.68
N LYS A 29 6.09 4.91 11.88
CA LYS A 29 5.44 4.65 13.18
C LYS A 29 6.48 4.39 14.27
N GLY A 30 6.45 5.21 15.32
CA GLY A 30 7.37 5.11 16.46
C GLY A 30 8.82 5.52 16.18
N LEU A 31 9.17 5.79 14.92
CA LEU A 31 10.53 6.13 14.52
C LEU A 31 10.72 7.63 14.25
N GLY A 32 9.74 8.30 13.64
CA GLY A 32 9.81 9.74 13.37
C GLY A 32 9.30 10.13 11.98
N TYR A 33 9.89 11.15 11.36
CA TYR A 33 9.56 11.57 9.99
C TYR A 33 10.71 11.28 9.04
N ALA A 34 10.52 10.33 8.14
CA ALA A 34 11.46 9.99 7.08
C ALA A 34 11.41 11.04 5.95
N TYR A 35 12.58 11.40 5.42
CA TYR A 35 12.70 12.34 4.30
C TYR A 35 13.95 12.05 3.48
N VAL A 36 13.97 12.57 2.25
CA VAL A 36 15.12 12.45 1.34
C VAL A 36 15.94 13.73 1.42
N GLU A 37 17.20 13.60 1.83
CA GLU A 37 18.19 14.67 1.82
C GLU A 37 19.07 14.56 0.58
N TYR A 38 19.27 15.65 -0.15
CA TYR A 38 20.11 15.69 -1.34
C TYR A 38 21.46 16.32 -0.99
N VAL A 39 22.52 15.52 -0.96
CA VAL A 39 23.87 15.98 -0.60
C VAL A 39 24.73 16.15 -1.84
N ASN A 40 25.32 17.32 -2.01
CA ASN A 40 26.33 17.57 -3.04
C ASN A 40 27.69 17.07 -2.56
N LEU A 41 28.35 16.21 -3.35
CA LEU A 41 29.76 15.93 -3.14
C LEU A 41 30.58 17.06 -3.75
N ASN A 42 30.84 18.12 -2.98
CA ASN A 42 31.95 19.00 -3.29
C ASN A 42 33.22 18.27 -2.85
N THR A 43 33.94 17.68 -3.79
CA THR A 43 35.28 17.16 -3.53
C THR A 43 36.16 18.32 -3.04
N PRO A 44 36.72 18.29 -1.80
CA PRO A 44 37.78 19.21 -1.46
C PRO A 44 38.97 18.87 -2.36
N GLY A 45 39.46 19.86 -3.11
CA GLY A 45 40.63 19.70 -3.97
C GLY A 45 41.90 19.46 -3.15
N PHE A 46 42.11 18.23 -2.69
CA PHE A 46 43.40 17.76 -2.22
C PHE A 46 43.99 16.84 -3.29
N PHE A 47 44.71 17.46 -4.22
CA PHE A 47 45.65 16.75 -5.06
C PHE A 47 46.88 16.41 -4.22
N HIS A 48 47.04 15.14 -3.88
CA HIS A 48 48.37 14.55 -3.84
C HIS A 48 48.38 13.38 -4.82
N SER A 49 49.19 13.54 -5.86
CA SER A 49 49.59 12.47 -6.75
C SER A 49 50.30 11.43 -5.90
N ASP A 50 49.63 10.31 -5.65
CA ASP A 50 50.16 8.98 -5.90
C ASP A 50 49.32 7.98 -5.11
N THR A 51 48.81 6.99 -5.84
CA THR A 51 47.95 5.87 -5.42
C THR A 51 46.45 6.15 -5.28
N ILE A 52 45.68 5.25 -5.90
CA ILE A 52 44.21 5.18 -6.01
C ILE A 52 43.63 5.99 -7.17
N SER A 53 43.61 5.35 -8.34
CA SER A 53 42.64 5.62 -9.40
C SER A 53 41.22 5.36 -8.87
N ILE A 54 40.60 6.37 -8.25
CA ILE A 54 39.18 6.32 -7.93
C ILE A 54 38.44 6.41 -9.26
N ASN A 55 37.71 5.34 -9.58
CA ASN A 55 36.95 5.20 -10.81
C ASN A 55 35.85 6.26 -10.86
N TYR A 56 36.04 7.33 -11.64
CA TYR A 56 35.14 8.48 -11.77
C TYR A 56 33.74 8.14 -12.34
N ASN A 57 33.46 6.86 -12.65
CA ASN A 57 32.21 6.38 -13.25
C ASN A 57 31.12 5.93 -12.26
N ILE A 58 31.31 6.05 -10.94
CA ILE A 58 30.36 5.50 -9.94
C ILE A 58 29.30 6.52 -9.46
N PHE A 59 29.42 7.82 -9.75
CA PHE A 59 28.49 8.83 -9.23
C PHE A 59 27.71 9.55 -10.34
N CYS A 60 26.72 8.85 -10.93
CA CYS A 60 25.82 9.42 -11.93
C CYS A 60 24.73 10.36 -11.34
N CYS A 61 24.65 10.51 -10.02
CA CYS A 61 23.60 11.29 -9.35
C CYS A 61 24.22 12.25 -8.32
N ASN A 62 24.61 13.45 -8.76
CA ASN A 62 24.93 14.57 -7.89
C ASN A 62 23.79 15.62 -8.04
N PRO A 63 23.06 15.98 -6.96
CA PRO A 63 23.23 15.54 -5.57
C PRO A 63 22.78 14.10 -5.33
N ILE A 64 23.42 13.45 -4.35
CA ILE A 64 23.11 12.08 -3.93
C ILE A 64 21.88 12.12 -3.01
N PRO A 65 20.79 11.39 -3.32
CA PRO A 65 19.66 11.24 -2.41
C PRO A 65 20.03 10.29 -1.27
N LEU A 66 19.83 10.74 -0.04
CA LEU A 66 20.05 9.98 1.19
C LEU A 66 18.75 9.91 1.99
N GLN A 67 18.34 8.69 2.34
CA GLN A 67 17.24 8.47 3.27
C GLN A 67 17.68 8.95 4.67
N ARG A 68 16.89 9.85 5.26
CA ARG A 68 17.05 10.33 6.63
C ARG A 68 15.76 10.13 7.40
N VAL A 69 15.87 10.13 8.73
CA VAL A 69 14.73 10.15 9.63
C VAL A 69 14.94 11.23 10.69
N ASP A 70 13.99 12.16 10.79
CA ASP A 70 13.89 13.11 11.89
C ASP A 70 13.29 12.41 13.11
N THR A 71 14.12 12.21 14.14
CA THR A 71 13.80 11.58 15.42
C THR A 71 13.55 12.61 16.53
N SER A 72 13.27 13.87 16.18
CA SER A 72 12.86 14.88 17.16
C SER A 72 11.64 14.43 17.96
N LYS A 73 11.53 14.93 19.20
CA LYS A 73 10.41 14.60 20.11
C LYS A 73 9.06 14.87 19.46
N GLU A 74 8.96 15.94 18.67
CA GLU A 74 7.77 16.35 17.93
C GLU A 74 7.45 15.35 16.80
N ALA A 75 8.47 14.89 16.06
CA ALA A 75 8.30 13.92 14.98
C ALA A 75 7.91 12.53 15.49
N ILE A 76 8.54 12.06 16.58
CA ILE A 76 8.19 10.80 17.23
C ILE A 76 6.80 10.90 17.86
N SER A 77 6.49 11.98 18.60
CA SER A 77 5.15 12.18 19.17
C SER A 77 4.08 12.19 18.07
N ARG A 78 4.33 12.86 16.94
CA ARG A 78 3.39 12.88 15.82
C ARG A 78 3.29 11.53 15.10
N SER A 79 4.40 10.81 14.92
CA SER A 79 4.37 9.45 14.35
C SER A 79 3.60 8.45 15.25
N LEU A 80 3.63 8.66 16.57
CA LEU A 80 2.82 7.93 17.55
C LEU A 80 1.37 8.41 17.60
N LYS A 81 1.07 9.68 17.34
CA LYS A 81 -0.33 10.20 17.31
C LYS A 81 -1.19 9.56 16.23
N PHE A 82 -0.59 9.08 15.13
CA PHE A 82 -1.28 8.22 14.16
C PHE A 82 -1.87 6.94 14.79
N PHE A 83 -1.48 6.58 16.01
CA PHE A 83 -2.01 5.45 16.77
C PHE A 83 -3.13 5.85 17.75
N PHE A 84 -3.06 7.05 18.37
CA PHE A 84 -3.95 7.44 19.48
C PHE A 84 -5.10 8.39 19.11
N VAL A 85 -5.08 9.05 17.95
CA VAL A 85 -6.10 10.07 17.58
C VAL A 85 -7.47 9.48 17.24
N LEU A 86 -7.61 8.16 17.15
CA LEU A 86 -8.89 7.49 16.87
C LEU A 86 -9.87 7.45 18.06
N ASP A 87 -9.43 7.73 19.30
CA ASP A 87 -10.28 7.50 20.49
C ASP A 87 -10.85 8.78 21.14
N ALA A 88 -10.32 9.96 20.81
CA ALA A 88 -10.72 11.21 21.48
C ALA A 88 -11.89 11.96 20.81
N ARG A 89 -12.40 11.51 19.65
CA ARG A 89 -13.52 12.16 18.95
C ARG A 89 -14.89 11.53 19.18
N LYS A 90 -14.98 10.44 19.96
CA LYS A 90 -16.25 9.71 20.18
C LYS A 90 -17.12 10.26 21.31
N GLN A 91 -16.73 11.34 21.98
CA GLN A 91 -17.46 11.88 23.15
C GLN A 91 -18.03 13.30 22.97
N ILE A 92 -17.97 13.88 21.77
CA ILE A 92 -18.60 15.17 21.47
C ILE A 92 -19.38 15.04 20.17
N ASP A 93 -20.49 14.30 20.17
CA ASP A 93 -21.52 14.47 19.13
C ASP A 93 -22.93 13.94 19.50
N ASP A 94 -23.18 13.68 20.79
CA ASP A 94 -24.55 13.44 21.29
C ASP A 94 -25.16 14.76 21.78
N LYS A 95 -25.43 15.68 20.85
CA LYS A 95 -26.60 16.59 20.88
C LYS A 95 -26.61 17.53 19.67
N GLN A 96 -27.76 17.50 18.97
CA GLN A 96 -28.24 18.42 17.93
C GLN A 96 -27.70 18.26 16.49
N GLY A 97 -28.38 17.38 15.73
CA GLY A 97 -29.40 17.81 14.77
C GLY A 97 -28.99 18.68 13.56
N SER A 98 -29.31 18.13 12.37
CA SER A 98 -29.62 18.82 11.10
C SER A 98 -28.49 19.11 10.11
N VAL A 99 -28.48 18.30 9.05
CA VAL A 99 -28.33 18.64 7.61
C VAL A 99 -27.37 19.80 7.26
N VAL A 100 -26.25 19.47 6.63
CA VAL A 100 -25.91 19.79 5.22
C VAL A 100 -24.56 19.14 4.91
N SER A 101 -24.55 18.41 3.81
CA SER A 101 -23.42 17.77 3.15
C SER A 101 -22.18 18.66 3.03
N ASN A 102 -21.09 18.23 3.66
CA ASN A 102 -19.74 18.50 3.17
C ASN A 102 -19.02 17.15 3.09
N GLU A 103 -19.27 16.42 2.00
CA GLU A 103 -18.36 15.38 1.53
C GLU A 103 -17.03 16.03 1.16
N VAL A 104 -16.16 16.21 2.15
CA VAL A 104 -14.74 16.29 1.88
C VAL A 104 -14.32 14.88 1.48
N LEU A 105 -14.21 14.68 0.16
CA LEU A 105 -13.71 13.49 -0.50
C LEU A 105 -12.45 12.96 0.21
N SER A 106 -12.62 11.97 1.08
CA SER A 106 -11.54 11.08 1.49
C SER A 106 -11.12 10.30 0.24
N ASN A 107 -10.00 10.72 -0.35
CA ASN A 107 -9.36 10.11 -1.52
C ASN A 107 -8.71 8.75 -1.22
N ASP A 108 -8.89 8.20 -0.01
CA ASP A 108 -8.08 7.10 0.54
C ASP A 108 -8.85 5.78 0.66
N ASN A 109 -9.98 5.62 -0.02
CA ASN A 109 -10.66 4.33 -0.09
C ASN A 109 -10.22 3.58 -1.36
N TYR A 110 -9.18 2.75 -1.25
CA TYR A 110 -8.67 1.94 -2.36
C TYR A 110 -9.74 1.03 -2.95
N TYR A 111 -10.74 0.61 -2.15
CA TYR A 111 -11.82 -0.24 -2.64
C TYR A 111 -12.73 0.55 -3.59
N LYS A 112 -13.03 1.82 -3.28
CA LYS A 112 -13.67 2.74 -4.24
C LYS A 112 -12.81 2.93 -5.49
N ASN A 113 -11.48 3.01 -5.35
CA ASN A 113 -10.60 3.12 -6.51
C ASN A 113 -10.63 1.85 -7.38
N ALA A 114 -10.62 0.66 -6.78
CA ALA A 114 -10.78 -0.61 -7.48
C ALA A 114 -12.10 -0.65 -8.28
N GLN A 115 -13.19 -0.18 -7.67
CA GLN A 115 -14.50 -0.11 -8.32
C GLN A 115 -14.52 0.75 -9.59
N LYS A 116 -13.72 1.83 -9.65
CA LYS A 116 -13.63 2.72 -10.84
C LYS A 116 -13.10 2.02 -12.09
N TYR A 117 -12.47 0.85 -11.97
CA TYR A 117 -11.92 0.12 -13.11
C TYR A 117 -12.86 -0.96 -13.64
N ILE A 118 -13.93 -1.26 -12.90
CA ILE A 118 -14.98 -2.17 -13.37
C ILE A 118 -15.65 -1.55 -14.61
N ASN A 119 -15.99 -2.38 -15.60
CA ASN A 119 -16.65 -1.99 -16.85
C ASN A 119 -15.86 -1.05 -17.77
N LYS A 120 -14.58 -0.77 -17.48
CA LYS A 120 -13.70 -0.03 -18.40
C LYS A 120 -13.20 -0.86 -19.59
N GLY A 121 -13.54 -2.14 -19.64
CA GLY A 121 -13.09 -3.05 -20.70
C GLY A 121 -11.57 -3.31 -20.68
N ILE A 122 -10.90 -3.06 -19.55
CA ILE A 122 -9.45 -3.25 -19.43
C ILE A 122 -9.15 -4.75 -19.43
N PRO A 123 -8.44 -5.29 -20.44
CA PRO A 123 -8.18 -6.71 -20.54
C PRO A 123 -7.13 -7.16 -19.53
N TYR A 124 -7.08 -8.47 -19.27
CA TYR A 124 -5.98 -9.03 -18.51
C TYR A 124 -4.68 -8.97 -19.33
N LYS A 125 -3.62 -8.43 -18.74
CA LYS A 125 -2.28 -8.41 -19.35
C LYS A 125 -1.23 -8.66 -18.28
N PHE A 126 -0.49 -9.75 -18.42
CA PHE A 126 0.59 -10.10 -17.49
C PHE A 126 1.63 -8.96 -17.42
N GLY A 127 1.99 -8.53 -16.21
CA GLY A 127 2.86 -7.38 -15.96
C GLY A 127 2.21 -6.01 -16.21
N GLY A 128 0.96 -5.97 -16.69
CA GLY A 128 0.23 -4.74 -16.98
C GLY A 128 -0.23 -4.01 -15.72
N MET A 129 -0.34 -2.68 -15.81
CA MET A 129 -0.71 -1.79 -14.71
C MET A 129 -1.37 -0.50 -15.21
N ASP A 130 -1.93 -0.52 -16.42
CA ASP A 130 -2.50 0.66 -17.08
C ASP A 130 -3.82 0.32 -17.81
N SER A 131 -4.43 1.32 -18.46
CA SER A 131 -5.69 1.14 -19.17
C SER A 131 -5.62 0.21 -20.38
N THR A 132 -4.42 -0.11 -20.89
CA THR A 132 -4.23 -1.07 -22.00
C THR A 132 -4.25 -2.51 -21.53
N GLY A 133 -4.07 -2.75 -20.23
CA GLY A 133 -4.24 -4.05 -19.61
C GLY A 133 -3.59 -4.12 -18.23
N MET A 134 -4.20 -4.91 -17.35
CA MET A 134 -3.75 -5.11 -15.97
C MET A 134 -3.81 -6.59 -15.62
N ASP A 135 -2.83 -7.08 -14.87
CA ASP A 135 -2.95 -8.38 -14.21
C ASP A 135 -3.44 -8.22 -12.76
N CYS A 136 -3.50 -9.32 -12.00
CA CYS A 136 -4.07 -9.33 -10.66
C CYS A 136 -3.33 -8.37 -9.70
N SER A 137 -1.99 -8.44 -9.68
CA SER A 137 -1.18 -7.63 -8.78
C SER A 137 -0.99 -6.20 -9.26
N GLY A 138 -0.94 -5.98 -10.58
CA GLY A 138 -0.95 -4.65 -11.18
C GLY A 138 -2.25 -3.92 -10.90
N PHE A 139 -3.40 -4.60 -11.01
CA PHE A 139 -4.70 -4.04 -10.66
C PHE A 139 -4.78 -3.61 -9.19
N VAL A 140 -4.33 -4.46 -8.26
CA VAL A 140 -4.26 -4.11 -6.83
C VAL A 140 -3.32 -2.92 -6.59
N SER A 141 -2.16 -2.89 -7.24
CA SER A 141 -1.20 -1.78 -7.15
C SER A 141 -1.82 -0.46 -7.61
N VAL A 142 -2.57 -0.48 -8.72
CA VAL A 142 -3.29 0.71 -9.23
C VAL A 142 -4.41 1.13 -8.29
N ALA A 143 -5.20 0.19 -7.77
CA ALA A 143 -6.29 0.51 -6.84
C ALA A 143 -5.77 1.13 -5.53
N LEU A 144 -4.61 0.70 -5.07
CA LEU A 144 -3.90 1.24 -3.90
C LEU A 144 -3.09 2.51 -4.22
N ASN A 145 -3.12 3.02 -5.45
CA ASN A 145 -2.34 4.16 -5.91
C ASN A 145 -0.83 4.01 -5.63
N LEU A 146 -0.30 2.80 -5.74
CA LEU A 146 1.14 2.57 -5.59
C LEU A 146 1.91 3.19 -6.75
N PRO A 147 3.09 3.78 -6.51
CA PRO A 147 3.91 4.32 -7.58
C PRO A 147 4.36 3.20 -8.52
N SER A 148 4.43 3.48 -9.82
CA SER A 148 4.66 2.45 -10.84
C SER A 148 5.99 1.69 -10.69
N LYS A 149 6.98 2.31 -10.03
CA LYS A 149 8.28 1.69 -9.72
C LYS A 149 8.25 0.78 -8.48
N SER A 150 7.24 0.92 -7.63
CA SER A 150 7.05 0.13 -6.39
C SER A 150 5.89 -0.85 -6.52
N ARG A 151 5.76 -1.45 -7.70
CA ARG A 151 4.73 -2.44 -7.99
C ARG A 151 4.79 -3.57 -6.96
N TRP A 152 3.66 -3.83 -6.31
CA TRP A 152 3.52 -4.99 -5.45
C TRP A 152 3.14 -6.23 -6.27
N THR A 153 3.58 -7.41 -5.83
CA THR A 153 3.31 -8.70 -6.49
C THR A 153 2.77 -9.72 -5.50
N THR A 154 2.11 -10.77 -5.99
CA THR A 154 1.58 -11.84 -5.13
C THR A 154 2.65 -12.59 -4.34
N GLY A 155 3.91 -12.55 -4.76
CA GLY A 155 5.05 -13.14 -4.04
C GLY A 155 5.85 -12.13 -3.21
N SER A 156 5.34 -10.91 -3.05
CA SER A 156 5.96 -9.90 -2.18
C SER A 156 5.84 -10.32 -0.72
N LYS A 157 6.96 -10.31 0.01
CA LYS A 157 7.00 -10.71 1.43
C LYS A 157 6.32 -9.72 2.38
N VAL A 158 6.01 -8.52 1.88
CA VAL A 158 5.39 -7.44 2.65
C VAL A 158 3.98 -7.15 2.12
N LYS A 159 3.15 -6.61 3.01
CA LYS A 159 1.81 -6.11 2.66
C LYS A 159 1.89 -4.97 1.61
N PRO A 160 0.87 -4.82 0.75
CA PRO A 160 0.96 -3.90 -0.39
C PRO A 160 0.85 -2.41 -0.02
N ALA A 161 0.26 -2.09 1.13
CA ALA A 161 0.16 -0.73 1.64
C ALA A 161 0.24 -0.74 3.17
N ALA A 162 0.66 0.37 3.78
CA ALA A 162 0.96 0.40 5.21
C ALA A 162 -0.26 0.45 6.12
N ASP A 163 -1.40 0.91 5.60
CA ASP A 163 -2.70 0.98 6.28
C ASP A 163 -3.51 -0.32 6.17
N LEU A 164 -2.97 -1.33 5.48
CA LEU A 164 -3.51 -2.67 5.47
C LEU A 164 -2.95 -3.45 6.66
N GLU A 165 -3.72 -4.33 7.28
CA GLU A 165 -3.20 -5.34 8.19
C GLU A 165 -3.61 -6.73 7.76
N GLU A 166 -2.76 -7.71 8.04
CA GLU A 166 -3.09 -9.11 7.84
C GLU A 166 -4.08 -9.56 8.93
N ILE A 167 -5.22 -10.10 8.52
CA ILE A 167 -6.27 -10.58 9.40
C ILE A 167 -6.20 -12.10 9.44
N GLU A 168 -5.96 -12.64 10.64
CA GLU A 168 -6.09 -14.07 10.88
C GLU A 168 -7.58 -14.45 10.89
N ILE A 169 -8.00 -15.29 9.94
CA ILE A 169 -9.37 -15.81 9.88
C ILE A 169 -9.33 -17.31 10.21
N LYS A 170 -9.87 -17.65 11.38
CA LYS A 170 -10.09 -19.04 11.81
C LYS A 170 -11.49 -19.46 11.41
N THR A 171 -11.59 -20.52 10.63
CA THR A 171 -12.87 -20.94 10.05
C THR A 171 -12.90 -22.45 9.81
N SER A 172 -14.07 -23.05 9.94
CA SER A 172 -14.33 -24.46 9.69
C SER A 172 -15.21 -24.70 8.45
N SER A 173 -15.78 -23.64 7.86
CA SER A 173 -16.66 -23.71 6.69
C SER A 173 -16.53 -22.47 5.79
N TYR A 174 -16.98 -22.58 4.54
CA TYR A 174 -16.99 -21.41 3.63
C TYR A 174 -17.91 -20.31 4.15
N GLU A 175 -19.06 -20.64 4.72
CA GLU A 175 -20.01 -19.69 5.28
C GLU A 175 -19.38 -18.84 6.40
N GLU A 176 -18.70 -19.49 7.35
CA GLU A 176 -17.98 -18.79 8.44
C GLU A 176 -16.89 -17.88 7.88
N PHE A 177 -16.10 -18.37 6.92
CA PHE A 177 -15.06 -17.57 6.27
C PHE A 177 -15.63 -16.29 5.66
N ILE A 178 -16.73 -16.41 4.90
CA ILE A 178 -17.39 -15.29 4.24
C ILE A 178 -17.95 -14.27 5.25
N GLN A 179 -18.47 -14.72 6.40
CA GLN A 179 -18.96 -13.84 7.47
C GLN A 179 -17.84 -13.01 8.10
N CYS A 180 -16.60 -13.52 8.11
CA CYS A 180 -15.45 -12.78 8.61
C CYS A 180 -14.95 -11.71 7.64
N LEU A 181 -15.29 -11.80 6.34
CA LEU A 181 -14.81 -10.88 5.31
C LEU A 181 -15.59 -9.56 5.30
N GLN A 182 -14.88 -8.48 4.97
CA GLN A 182 -15.42 -7.14 4.78
C GLN A 182 -15.17 -6.66 3.35
N GLU A 183 -16.09 -5.88 2.79
CA GLU A 183 -15.88 -5.27 1.48
C GLU A 183 -14.59 -4.45 1.46
N GLY A 184 -13.75 -4.71 0.47
CA GLY A 184 -12.40 -4.15 0.38
C GLY A 184 -11.30 -5.02 0.95
N ASP A 185 -11.59 -6.14 1.62
CA ASP A 185 -10.54 -7.09 1.99
C ASP A 185 -9.80 -7.59 0.74
N ILE A 186 -8.48 -7.66 0.81
CA ILE A 186 -7.63 -8.20 -0.25
C ILE A 186 -7.37 -9.66 0.07
N LEU A 187 -7.87 -10.54 -0.78
CA LEU A 187 -7.68 -11.99 -0.68
C LEU A 187 -6.49 -12.39 -1.55
N LEU A 188 -5.44 -12.92 -0.93
CA LEU A 188 -4.20 -13.33 -1.59
C LEU A 188 -4.07 -14.86 -1.61
N TRP A 189 -4.12 -15.46 -2.79
CA TRP A 189 -3.68 -16.83 -3.05
C TRP A 189 -2.24 -16.80 -3.56
N GLU A 190 -1.29 -16.53 -2.65
CA GLU A 190 0.15 -16.37 -2.92
C GLU A 190 0.71 -17.55 -3.72
N GLU A 191 0.47 -18.78 -3.26
CA GLU A 191 0.95 -19.99 -3.93
C GLU A 191 0.33 -20.21 -5.31
N LYS A 192 -0.85 -19.64 -5.55
CA LYS A 192 -1.57 -19.78 -6.82
C LYS A 192 -1.36 -18.58 -7.74
N GLY A 193 -0.59 -17.59 -7.29
CA GLY A 193 -0.26 -16.38 -8.04
C GLY A 193 -1.47 -15.50 -8.34
N HIS A 194 -2.43 -15.39 -7.41
CA HIS A 194 -3.62 -14.58 -7.62
C HIS A 194 -4.01 -13.71 -6.43
N VAL A 195 -4.61 -12.57 -6.72
CA VAL A 195 -5.11 -11.62 -5.70
C VAL A 195 -6.42 -10.99 -6.19
N ALA A 196 -7.32 -10.71 -5.26
CA ALA A 196 -8.63 -10.11 -5.53
C ALA A 196 -9.08 -9.21 -4.37
N PHE A 197 -9.93 -8.23 -4.65
CA PHE A 197 -10.70 -7.54 -3.62
C PHE A 197 -12.01 -8.28 -3.37
N TYR A 198 -12.36 -8.52 -2.10
CA TYR A 198 -13.68 -8.99 -1.73
C TYR A 198 -14.71 -7.87 -1.92
N ALA A 199 -15.81 -8.18 -2.59
CA ALA A 199 -16.80 -7.20 -3.03
C ALA A 199 -18.20 -7.46 -2.46
N GLY A 200 -18.24 -8.13 -1.30
CA GLY A 200 -19.46 -8.52 -0.61
C GLY A 200 -20.18 -9.66 -1.32
N ASN A 201 -21.16 -10.26 -0.66
CA ASN A 201 -22.08 -11.24 -1.26
C ASN A 201 -21.37 -12.32 -2.10
N LYS A 202 -20.29 -12.93 -1.57
CA LYS A 202 -19.52 -13.99 -2.25
C LYS A 202 -18.89 -13.55 -3.60
N SER A 203 -18.79 -12.24 -3.83
CA SER A 203 -18.25 -11.65 -5.05
C SER A 203 -16.84 -11.12 -4.87
N LEU A 204 -16.09 -11.09 -5.98
CA LEU A 204 -14.73 -10.56 -6.08
C LEU A 204 -14.67 -9.45 -7.11
N ILE A 205 -13.78 -8.49 -6.92
CA ILE A 205 -13.30 -7.59 -7.98
C ILE A 205 -11.84 -7.93 -8.22
N HIS A 206 -11.52 -8.38 -9.43
CA HIS A 206 -10.18 -8.85 -9.77
C HIS A 206 -9.90 -8.79 -11.26
N ALA A 207 -8.62 -8.95 -11.63
CA ALA A 207 -8.22 -9.17 -13.01
C ALA A 207 -8.44 -10.63 -13.40
N SER A 208 -9.51 -10.89 -14.17
CA SER A 208 -9.84 -12.19 -14.73
C SER A 208 -9.20 -12.36 -16.11
N ARG A 209 -8.59 -13.52 -16.37
CA ARG A 209 -7.97 -13.82 -17.69
C ARG A 209 -8.95 -13.72 -18.85
N SER A 210 -10.22 -14.08 -18.65
CA SER A 210 -11.23 -14.08 -19.71
C SER A 210 -12.08 -12.81 -19.75
N ARG A 211 -12.26 -12.11 -18.62
CA ARG A 211 -13.16 -10.95 -18.52
C ARG A 211 -12.44 -9.61 -18.29
N GLY A 212 -11.12 -9.62 -18.11
CA GLY A 212 -10.38 -8.43 -17.71
C GLY A 212 -10.69 -8.01 -16.28
N ILE A 213 -10.64 -6.71 -16.00
CA ILE A 213 -11.00 -6.17 -14.68
C ILE A 213 -12.52 -6.22 -14.51
N ALA A 214 -13.01 -7.13 -13.66
CA ALA A 214 -14.43 -7.40 -13.52
C ALA A 214 -14.84 -7.70 -12.07
N LYS A 215 -16.11 -7.46 -11.77
CA LYS A 215 -16.78 -8.03 -10.60
C LYS A 215 -17.34 -9.41 -10.97
N THR A 216 -17.01 -10.44 -10.21
CA THR A 216 -17.41 -11.83 -10.44
C THR A 216 -18.03 -12.42 -9.18
N ASN A 217 -18.92 -13.40 -9.33
CA ASN A 217 -19.53 -14.11 -8.19
C ASN A 217 -18.93 -15.52 -8.02
N ASP A 218 -17.61 -15.62 -8.15
CA ASP A 218 -16.90 -16.90 -8.25
C ASP A 218 -16.09 -17.28 -7.01
N LEU A 219 -16.17 -16.52 -5.90
CA LEU A 219 -15.45 -16.84 -4.67
C LEU A 219 -15.82 -18.22 -4.14
N VAL A 220 -17.11 -18.45 -3.90
CA VAL A 220 -17.61 -19.73 -3.36
C VAL A 220 -17.86 -20.75 -4.48
N LEU A 221 -18.21 -20.29 -5.70
CA LEU A 221 -18.51 -21.18 -6.81
C LEU A 221 -17.26 -21.81 -7.43
N TRP A 222 -16.10 -21.16 -7.32
CA TRP A 222 -14.89 -21.63 -7.99
C TRP A 222 -13.62 -21.48 -7.15
N TRP A 223 -13.33 -20.31 -6.57
CA TRP A 223 -12.06 -20.07 -5.89
C TRP A 223 -11.86 -20.95 -4.66
N LEU A 224 -12.79 -20.94 -3.70
CA LEU A 224 -12.66 -21.75 -2.50
C LEU A 224 -12.63 -23.26 -2.81
N PRO A 225 -13.50 -23.81 -3.68
CA PRO A 225 -13.45 -25.23 -4.03
C PRO A 225 -12.18 -25.66 -4.80
N ASN A 226 -11.66 -24.83 -5.70
CA ASN A 226 -10.56 -25.23 -6.60
C ASN A 226 -9.17 -24.77 -6.13
N LYS A 227 -9.10 -23.73 -5.30
CA LYS A 227 -7.85 -23.10 -4.84
C LYS A 227 -7.72 -23.07 -3.32
N GLY A 228 -8.76 -23.45 -2.59
CA GLY A 228 -8.80 -23.35 -1.14
C GLY A 228 -8.97 -21.92 -0.65
N TYR A 229 -8.82 -21.72 0.65
CA TYR A 229 -8.80 -20.40 1.27
C TYR A 229 -7.59 -19.59 0.80
N PRO A 230 -7.70 -18.25 0.71
CA PRO A 230 -6.54 -17.41 0.47
C PRO A 230 -5.51 -17.62 1.59
N ASN A 231 -4.23 -17.59 1.21
CA ASN A 231 -3.13 -17.69 2.16
C ASN A 231 -3.13 -16.53 3.15
N LYS A 232 -3.50 -15.34 2.68
CA LYS A 232 -3.55 -14.10 3.48
C LYS A 232 -4.77 -13.28 3.15
N VAL A 233 -5.30 -12.59 4.16
CA VAL A 233 -6.35 -11.60 4.00
C VAL A 233 -5.83 -10.28 4.54
N TYR A 234 -5.77 -9.25 3.69
CA TYR A 234 -5.40 -7.91 4.13
C TYR A 234 -6.64 -7.02 4.23
N ARG A 235 -6.76 -6.27 5.31
CA ARG A 235 -7.87 -5.35 5.56
C ARG A 235 -7.36 -3.94 5.84
N GLN A 236 -8.00 -2.93 5.26
CA GLN A 236 -7.75 -1.55 5.66
C GLN A 236 -8.18 -1.35 7.11
N ILE A 237 -7.25 -0.96 7.97
CA ILE A 237 -7.63 -0.42 9.27
C ILE A 237 -7.89 1.07 9.06
N LYS A 238 -9.16 1.47 9.16
CA LYS A 238 -9.58 2.87 9.02
C LYS A 238 -8.74 3.76 9.95
N LYS A 239 -8.12 4.80 9.37
CA LYS A 239 -7.47 5.90 10.09
C LYS A 239 -8.48 6.92 10.59
#